data_AF-A0A959PKR3-F1
#
_entry.id   AF-A0A959PKR3-F1
#
_cell.length_a   1.000
_cell.length_b   1.000
_cell.length_c   1.000
_cell.angle_alpha   90.00
_cell.angle_beta   90.00
_cell.angle_gamma   90.00
#
_symmetry.space_group_name_H-M   'P 1'
#
loop_
_entity.id
_entity.type
_entity.pdbx_description
1 polymer ?
#
loop_
_entity_poly.entity_id
_entity_poly.type
_entity_poly.pdbx_seq_one_letter_code
_entity_poly.pdbx_strand_id
1 'polypeptide(L)'
;MKQKSPIPAFYLDDENVIRQKFGGKSLTEIFEEIHRSNYWDTATTVSGPGSDPEQTATFIEALPALLQQYRVQSLLDAPCGDLSWAQKLDLRSFDYTGIDIVAGIIEQNLMHYAQPNIRFEVG
;
A
#
# COMPACT_ATOMS: atom_id res chain seq x y z
N MET A 1 -23.87 -5.27 16.37
CA MET A 1 -22.61 -5.07 15.62
C MET A 1 -22.74 -5.84 14.32
N LYS A 2 -22.69 -5.17 13.15
CA LYS A 2 -22.80 -5.87 11.86
C LYS A 2 -21.51 -6.68 11.66
N GLN A 3 -21.66 -7.98 11.49
CA GLN A 3 -20.58 -8.91 11.22
C GLN A 3 -19.86 -8.45 9.95
N LYS A 4 -18.58 -8.06 10.05
CA LYS A 4 -17.76 -7.69 8.88
C LYS A 4 -17.60 -8.96 8.04
N SER A 5 -18.36 -9.10 6.95
CA SER A 5 -18.16 -10.22 6.01
C SER A 5 -16.83 -10.00 5.30
N PRO A 6 -15.83 -10.89 5.42
CA PRO A 6 -14.52 -10.68 4.79
C PRO A 6 -14.68 -10.47 3.29
N ILE A 7 -13.95 -9.52 2.73
CA ILE A 7 -13.80 -9.35 1.27
C ILE A 7 -12.56 -10.16 0.87
N PRO A 8 -12.70 -11.30 0.16
CA PRO A 8 -11.56 -11.96 -0.47
C PRO A 8 -10.82 -10.97 -1.37
N ALA A 9 -9.49 -10.98 -1.36
CA ALA A 9 -8.65 -10.05 -2.13
C ALA A 9 -8.97 -10.01 -3.63
N PHE A 10 -9.54 -11.08 -4.19
CA PHE A 10 -10.00 -11.19 -5.60
C PHE A 10 -11.28 -10.40 -5.93
N TYR A 11 -11.89 -9.68 -4.98
CA TYR A 11 -13.14 -8.94 -5.22
C TYR A 11 -13.00 -7.65 -6.03
N LEU A 12 -11.77 -7.21 -6.31
CA LEU A 12 -11.52 -5.99 -7.06
C LEU A 12 -11.33 -6.22 -8.56
N ASP A 13 -11.38 -7.48 -9.01
CA ASP A 13 -11.18 -7.84 -10.42
C ASP A 13 -12.50 -7.85 -11.23
N ASP A 14 -13.66 -7.74 -10.57
CA ASP A 14 -14.99 -7.74 -11.20
C ASP A 14 -15.79 -6.46 -10.86
N GLU A 15 -15.94 -5.59 -11.85
CA GLU A 15 -16.69 -4.32 -11.71
C GLU A 15 -18.15 -4.52 -11.25
N ASN A 16 -18.82 -5.60 -11.65
CA ASN A 16 -20.22 -5.83 -11.26
C ASN A 16 -20.31 -6.21 -9.78
N VAL A 17 -19.37 -7.00 -9.29
CA VAL A 17 -19.27 -7.36 -7.87
C VAL A 17 -18.96 -6.13 -7.02
N ILE A 18 -18.03 -5.29 -7.47
CA ILE A 18 -17.73 -4.01 -6.83
C ILE A 18 -18.98 -3.13 -6.77
N ARG A 19 -19.66 -2.95 -7.91
CA ARG A 19 -20.90 -2.13 -7.98
C ARG A 19 -22.00 -2.66 -7.08
N GLN A 20 -22.23 -3.98 -7.05
CA GLN A 20 -23.27 -4.59 -6.22
C GLN A 20 -22.97 -4.45 -4.72
N LYS A 21 -21.71 -4.58 -4.32
CA LYS A 21 -21.29 -4.54 -2.91
C LYS A 21 -21.10 -3.13 -2.37
N PHE A 22 -20.58 -2.21 -3.19
CA PHE A 22 -20.24 -0.84 -2.80
C PHE A 22 -21.19 0.23 -3.35
N GLY A 23 -22.27 -0.16 -4.03
CA GLY A 23 -23.40 0.73 -4.34
C GLY A 23 -23.07 1.82 -5.34
N GLY A 24 -22.18 1.56 -6.30
CA GLY A 24 -21.78 2.53 -7.34
C GLY A 24 -20.68 3.51 -6.94
N LYS A 25 -20.05 3.34 -5.77
CA LYS A 25 -18.85 4.08 -5.37
C LYS A 25 -17.71 3.88 -6.35
N SER A 26 -16.91 4.93 -6.52
CA SER A 26 -15.60 4.89 -7.19
C SER A 26 -14.59 4.04 -6.41
N LEU A 27 -13.52 3.62 -7.07
CA LEU A 27 -12.43 2.89 -6.41
C LEU A 27 -11.82 3.70 -5.25
N THR A 28 -11.62 5.01 -5.43
CA THR A 28 -11.13 5.91 -4.39
C THR A 28 -12.04 5.87 -3.16
N GLU A 29 -13.35 6.05 -3.33
CA GLU A 29 -14.31 6.01 -2.20
C GLU A 29 -14.31 4.66 -1.49
N ILE A 30 -14.13 3.56 -2.23
CA ILE A 30 -14.06 2.21 -1.67
C ILE A 30 -12.81 2.06 -0.80
N PHE A 31 -11.65 2.41 -1.32
CA PHE A 31 -10.38 2.26 -0.61
C PHE A 31 -10.25 3.25 0.55
N GLU A 32 -10.80 4.45 0.43
CA GLU A 32 -10.92 5.40 1.54
C GLU A 32 -11.80 4.83 2.67
N GLU A 33 -12.92 4.19 2.34
CA GLU A 33 -13.77 3.55 3.35
C GLU A 33 -13.08 2.35 4.01
N ILE A 34 -12.39 1.53 3.22
CA ILE A 34 -11.57 0.42 3.71
C ILE A 34 -10.53 0.93 4.71
N HIS A 35 -9.77 1.96 4.34
CA HIS A 35 -8.75 2.58 5.19
C HIS A 35 -9.37 3.17 6.46
N ARG A 36 -10.38 4.04 6.31
CA ARG A 36 -11.03 4.76 7.42
C ARG A 36 -11.68 3.81 8.44
N SER A 37 -12.21 2.67 8.00
CA SER A 37 -12.87 1.71 8.88
C SER A 37 -11.92 0.68 9.50
N ASN A 38 -10.60 0.80 9.24
CA ASN A 38 -9.60 -0.24 9.47
C ASN A 38 -10.16 -1.61 9.08
N TYR A 39 -10.66 -1.70 7.85
CA TYR A 39 -11.49 -2.82 7.43
C TYR A 39 -10.72 -4.15 7.48
N TRP A 40 -9.44 -4.11 7.11
CA TRP A 40 -8.54 -5.26 7.13
C TRP A 40 -8.28 -5.80 8.53
N ASP A 41 -8.57 -5.01 9.57
CA ASP A 41 -8.49 -5.39 10.98
C ASP A 41 -7.10 -5.91 11.39
N THR A 42 -6.07 -5.37 10.75
CA THR A 42 -4.67 -5.65 11.04
C THR A 42 -4.15 -4.68 12.10
N ALA A 43 -3.35 -5.18 13.04
CA ALA A 43 -2.78 -4.36 14.13
C ALA A 43 -1.47 -3.65 13.73
N THR A 44 -0.84 -4.13 12.66
CA THR A 44 0.55 -3.88 12.27
C THR A 44 0.69 -2.98 11.04
N THR A 45 -0.34 -2.90 10.22
CA THR A 45 -0.41 -2.10 8.99
C THR A 45 -1.86 -1.78 8.67
N VAL A 46 -2.13 -0.67 7.98
CA VAL A 46 -3.47 -0.35 7.44
C VAL A 46 -3.63 -0.76 5.97
N SER A 47 -2.57 -1.29 5.36
CA SER A 47 -2.51 -1.70 3.94
C SER A 47 -3.03 -3.12 3.70
N GLY A 48 -3.40 -3.84 4.75
CA GLY A 48 -3.95 -5.18 4.73
C GLY A 48 -2.94 -6.28 5.06
N PRO A 49 -3.40 -7.53 5.23
CA PRO A 49 -2.59 -8.63 5.79
C PRO A 49 -1.40 -9.03 4.90
N GLY A 50 -1.47 -8.79 3.59
CA GLY A 50 -0.34 -9.05 2.69
C GLY A 50 0.87 -8.14 2.96
N SER A 51 0.64 -6.99 3.60
CA SER A 51 1.67 -6.02 3.97
C SER A 51 2.25 -6.28 5.37
N ASP A 52 1.85 -7.36 6.04
CA ASP A 52 2.41 -7.73 7.33
C ASP A 52 3.90 -8.08 7.21
N PRO A 53 4.72 -7.72 8.22
CA PRO A 53 6.16 -8.00 8.19
C PRO A 53 6.49 -9.47 7.98
N GLU A 54 5.67 -10.38 8.51
CA GLU A 54 5.86 -11.82 8.32
C GLU A 54 5.62 -12.26 6.87
N GLN A 55 4.63 -11.66 6.19
CA GLN A 55 4.32 -11.98 4.79
C GLN A 55 5.36 -11.41 3.83
N THR A 56 5.93 -10.24 4.18
CA THR A 56 6.90 -9.53 3.34
C THR A 56 8.36 -9.88 3.61
N ALA A 57 8.65 -10.67 4.65
CA ALA A 57 10.00 -10.98 5.11
C ALA A 57 10.93 -11.50 4.00
N THR A 58 10.53 -12.55 3.27
CA THR A 58 11.35 -13.15 2.21
C THR A 58 11.60 -12.17 1.05
N PHE A 59 10.61 -11.33 0.73
CA PHE A 59 10.73 -10.32 -0.32
C PHE A 59 11.73 -9.22 0.07
N ILE A 60 11.60 -8.69 1.30
CA ILE A 60 12.51 -7.67 1.83
C ILE A 60 13.95 -8.19 1.91
N GLU A 61 14.16 -9.47 2.23
CA GLU A 61 15.49 -10.08 2.28
C GLU A 61 16.14 -10.20 0.90
N ALA A 62 15.37 -10.59 -0.12
CA ALA A 62 15.91 -10.84 -1.46
C ALA A 62 16.08 -9.57 -2.32
N LEU A 63 15.20 -8.58 -2.13
CA LEU A 63 15.12 -7.40 -3.00
C LEU A 63 16.40 -6.55 -3.05
N PRO A 64 17.10 -6.24 -1.94
CA PRO A 64 18.31 -5.40 -1.98
C PRO A 64 19.40 -5.93 -2.92
N ALA A 65 19.61 -7.25 -2.94
CA ALA A 65 20.59 -7.88 -3.81
C ALA A 65 20.25 -7.67 -5.30
N LEU A 66 18.96 -7.75 -5.65
CA LEU A 66 18.48 -7.48 -7.01
C LEU A 66 18.65 -6.01 -7.38
N LEU A 67 18.25 -5.09 -6.50
CA LEU A 67 18.40 -3.64 -6.72
C LEU A 67 19.87 -3.27 -6.98
N GLN A 68 20.78 -3.85 -6.21
CA GLN A 68 22.22 -3.65 -6.39
C GLN A 68 22.74 -4.29 -7.68
N GLN A 69 22.35 -5.54 -7.99
CA GLN A 69 22.78 -6.26 -9.19
C GLN A 69 22.42 -5.49 -10.47
N TYR A 70 21.21 -4.93 -10.51
CA TYR A 70 20.74 -4.15 -11.66
C TYR A 70 21.08 -2.67 -11.59
N ARG A 71 21.76 -2.23 -10.52
CA ARG A 71 22.13 -0.83 -10.28
C ARG A 71 20.93 0.11 -10.42
N VAL A 72 19.82 -0.27 -9.79
CA VAL A 72 18.57 0.48 -9.82
C VAL A 72 18.82 1.88 -9.26
N GLN A 73 18.44 2.90 -10.04
CA GLN A 73 18.57 4.31 -9.65
C GLN A 73 17.25 4.89 -9.13
N SER A 74 16.12 4.27 -9.48
CA SER A 74 14.80 4.70 -9.05
C SER A 74 13.86 3.51 -8.86
N LEU A 75 13.00 3.57 -7.84
CA LEU A 75 11.99 2.58 -7.53
C LEU A 75 10.60 3.23 -7.48
N LEU A 76 9.67 2.71 -8.27
CA LEU A 76 8.25 3.06 -8.21
C LEU A 76 7.51 1.97 -7.43
N ASP A 77 6.72 2.37 -6.45
CA ASP A 77 5.90 1.51 -5.60
C ASP A 77 4.43 1.97 -5.69
N ALA A 78 3.59 1.16 -6.35
CA ALA A 78 2.21 1.52 -6.66
C ALA A 78 1.31 0.26 -6.68
N PRO A 79 0.50 0.00 -5.63
CA PRO A 79 0.25 0.85 -4.46
C PRO A 79 1.34 0.77 -3.38
N CYS A 80 1.73 1.90 -2.78
CA CYS A 80 2.76 1.94 -1.72
C CYS A 80 2.21 1.68 -0.30
N GLY A 81 0.90 1.88 -0.08
CA GLY A 81 0.30 1.78 1.25
C GLY A 81 0.97 2.66 2.29
N ASP A 82 0.88 2.28 3.56
CA ASP A 82 1.50 2.90 4.73
C ASP A 82 3.03 2.68 4.85
N LEU A 83 3.68 2.29 3.74
CA LEU A 83 5.13 2.08 3.68
C LEU A 83 5.66 0.95 4.59
N SER A 84 4.80 0.06 5.10
CA SER A 84 5.16 -0.94 6.11
C SER A 84 6.38 -1.79 5.75
N TRP A 85 6.45 -2.25 4.50
CA TRP A 85 7.52 -3.08 3.98
C TRP A 85 8.68 -2.23 3.43
N ALA A 86 8.38 -1.19 2.65
CA ALA A 86 9.38 -0.40 1.94
C ALA A 86 10.29 0.36 2.90
N GLN A 87 9.78 0.81 4.06
CA GLN A 87 10.59 1.47 5.08
C GLN A 87 11.66 0.56 5.70
N LYS A 88 11.63 -0.77 5.44
CA LYS A 88 12.67 -1.71 5.86
C LYS A 88 13.86 -1.76 4.91
N LEU A 89 13.73 -1.20 3.71
CA LEU A 89 14.82 -1.04 2.76
C LEU A 89 15.64 0.21 3.05
N ASP A 90 16.88 0.28 2.54
CA ASP A 90 17.64 1.53 2.50
C ASP A 90 17.18 2.41 1.33
N LEU A 91 16.03 3.05 1.49
CA LEU A 91 15.40 3.94 0.49
C LEU A 91 16.24 5.17 0.15
N ARG A 92 17.37 5.42 0.82
CA ARG A 92 18.29 6.54 0.53
C ARG A 92 19.25 6.24 -0.62
N SER A 93 19.32 4.99 -1.07
CA SER A 93 20.26 4.55 -2.10
C SER A 93 19.76 4.79 -3.54
N PHE A 94 18.50 5.21 -3.72
CA PHE A 94 17.86 5.47 -5.00
C PHE A 94 16.71 6.49 -4.85
N ASP A 95 16.18 6.99 -5.97
CA ASP A 95 14.98 7.81 -5.98
C ASP A 95 13.73 6.94 -5.82
N TYR A 96 12.99 7.10 -4.72
CA TYR A 96 11.77 6.35 -4.44
C TYR A 96 10.53 7.20 -4.72
N THR A 97 9.54 6.63 -5.41
CA THR A 97 8.21 7.23 -5.59
C THR A 97 7.15 6.22 -5.15
N GLY A 98 6.39 6.58 -4.13
CA GLY A 98 5.21 5.82 -3.69
C GLY A 98 3.93 6.45 -4.23
N ILE A 99 3.04 5.63 -4.78
CA ILE A 99 1.73 6.05 -5.26
C ILE A 99 0.66 5.22 -4.55
N ASP A 100 -0.40 5.86 -4.08
CA ASP A 100 -1.55 5.18 -3.49
C ASP A 100 -2.83 5.97 -3.77
N ILE A 101 -3.92 5.25 -4.00
CA ILE A 101 -5.23 5.85 -4.28
C ILE A 101 -5.84 6.54 -3.05
N VAL A 102 -5.39 6.16 -1.84
CA VAL A 102 -5.90 6.71 -0.58
C VAL A 102 -5.10 7.95 -0.19
N ALA A 103 -5.69 9.13 -0.40
CA ALA A 103 -5.05 10.41 -0.10
C ALA A 103 -4.54 10.52 1.36
N GLY A 104 -5.32 10.00 2.33
CA GLY A 104 -4.91 10.01 3.73
C GLY A 104 -3.65 9.19 4.04
N ILE A 105 -3.38 8.12 3.28
CA ILE A 105 -2.14 7.34 3.40
C ILE A 105 -0.97 8.17 2.85
N ILE A 106 -1.15 8.80 1.69
CA ILE A 106 -0.13 9.67 1.09
C ILE A 106 0.21 10.85 1.99
N GLU A 107 -0.79 11.51 2.58
CA GLU A 107 -0.57 12.59 3.54
C GLU A 107 0.26 12.12 4.75
N GLN A 108 -0.05 10.96 5.32
CA GLN A 108 0.72 10.39 6.43
C GLN A 108 2.16 10.06 6.01
N ASN A 109 2.34 9.45 4.84
CA ASN A 109 3.67 9.12 4.34
C ASN A 109 4.51 10.37 4.07
N LEU A 110 3.91 11.42 3.50
CA LEU A 110 4.56 12.71 3.32
C LEU A 110 5.01 13.31 4.66
N MET A 111 4.17 13.24 5.69
CA MET A 111 4.50 13.77 7.02
C MET A 111 5.63 13.00 7.72
N HIS A 112 5.71 11.68 7.52
CA HIS A 112 6.63 10.82 8.28
C HIS A 112 7.91 10.45 7.54
N TYR A 113 7.88 10.38 6.20
CA TYR A 113 8.94 9.73 5.43
C TYR A 113 9.47 10.56 4.25
N ALA A 114 8.84 11.69 3.90
CA ALA A 114 9.30 12.51 2.78
C ALA A 114 10.75 12.98 2.96
N GLN A 115 11.54 12.82 1.90
CA GLN A 115 12.94 13.23 1.80
C GLN A 115 13.19 13.75 0.38
N PRO A 116 14.32 14.44 0.10
CA PRO A 116 14.61 14.93 -1.25
C PRO A 116 14.52 13.88 -2.36
N ASN A 117 14.83 12.62 -2.04
CA ASN A 117 14.80 11.46 -2.94
C ASN A 117 13.61 10.50 -2.67
N ILE A 118 12.70 10.82 -1.74
CA ILE A 118 11.54 9.97 -1.41
C ILE A 118 10.26 10.81 -1.57
N ARG A 119 9.46 10.45 -2.57
CA ARG A 119 8.25 11.17 -2.99
C ARG A 119 7.01 10.31 -2.82
N PHE A 120 5.88 10.96 -2.58
CA PHE A 120 4.58 10.32 -2.45
C PHE A 120 3.53 11.12 -3.21
N GLU A 121 2.68 10.43 -3.97
CA GLU A 121 1.64 11.03 -4.82
C GLU A 121 0.34 10.23 -4.74
N VAL A 122 -0.79 10.92 -4.85
CA VAL A 122 -2.10 10.27 -5.00
C VAL A 122 -2.30 9.89 -6.46
N GLY A 123 -2.67 8.64 -6.75
CA GLY A 123 -2.82 8.15 -8.13
C GLY A 123 -3.57 6.84 -8.27
#